data_AF-A0A935MA02-F1
#
_entry.id   AF-A0A935MA02-F1
#
_cell.length_a   1.000
_cell.length_b   1.000
_cell.length_c   1.000
_cell.angle_alpha   90.00
_cell.angle_beta   90.00
_cell.angle_gamma   90.00
#
_symmetry.space_group_name_H-M   'P 1'
#
loop_
_entity.id
_entity.type
_entity.pdbx_description
1 polymer ?
#
loop_
_entity_poly.entity_id
_entity_poly.type
_entity_poly.pdbx_seq_one_letter_code
_entity_poly.pdbx_strand_id
1 'polypeptide(L)'
;METSTLLKIALITSLSALIIGTIALYVSMVFKNKLLNKNNLKWNENLFFPIIMIGTIIRVGILISSIVPSISSTLKIANRVANDSFYFEAFKFISLSAFIVLACVLIMNYLSTFLIQSLFDKIDITTEIKESRYAYALLFSAIIIALSLILKEGVLLISEILIPYENISI
;
A
#
# COMPACT_ATOMS: atom_id res chain seq x y z
N MET A 1 -32.52 -10.42 8.81
CA MET A 1 -32.29 -10.15 7.38
C MET A 1 -31.14 -9.16 7.15
N GLU A 2 -30.88 -8.21 8.07
CA GLU A 2 -29.71 -7.31 7.99
C GLU A 2 -28.35 -7.99 8.21
N THR A 3 -28.26 -8.97 9.11
CA THR A 3 -27.00 -9.66 9.44
C THR A 3 -26.40 -10.42 8.25
N SER A 4 -27.24 -11.04 7.42
CA SER A 4 -26.80 -11.73 6.20
C SER A 4 -26.23 -10.78 5.16
N THR A 5 -26.71 -9.53 5.10
CA THR A 5 -26.24 -8.52 4.15
C THR A 5 -24.92 -7.92 4.60
N LEU A 6 -24.78 -7.62 5.89
CA LEU A 6 -23.51 -7.16 6.49
C LEU A 6 -22.41 -8.21 6.34
N LEU A 7 -22.73 -9.50 6.52
CA LEU A 7 -21.79 -10.59 6.33
C LEU A 7 -21.30 -10.69 4.88
N LYS A 8 -22.20 -10.55 3.90
CA LYS A 8 -21.81 -10.51 2.46
C LYS A 8 -20.85 -9.36 2.17
N ILE A 9 -21.16 -8.15 2.66
CA ILE A 9 -20.29 -6.98 2.46
C ILE A 9 -18.91 -7.23 3.08
N ALA A 10 -18.85 -7.70 4.32
CA ALA A 10 -17.58 -7.96 5.01
C ALA A 10 -16.70 -9.00 4.29
N LEU A 11 -17.30 -10.07 3.76
CA LEU A 11 -16.59 -11.08 2.96
C LEU A 11 -16.03 -10.49 1.67
N ILE A 12 -16.85 -9.74 0.93
CA ILE A 12 -16.42 -9.09 -0.32
C ILE A 12 -15.30 -8.08 -0.05
N THR A 13 -15.44 -7.26 1.00
CA THR A 13 -14.40 -6.31 1.44
C THR A 13 -13.09 -7.02 1.76
N SER A 14 -13.14 -8.10 2.54
CA SER A 14 -11.92 -8.82 2.94
C SER A 14 -11.23 -9.47 1.74
N LEU A 15 -12.01 -10.08 0.83
CA LEU A 15 -11.46 -10.72 -0.37
C LEU A 15 -10.84 -9.69 -1.31
N SER A 16 -11.51 -8.56 -1.54
CA SER A 16 -10.98 -7.48 -2.39
C SER A 16 -9.73 -6.84 -1.77
N ALA A 17 -9.70 -6.61 -0.46
CA ALA A 17 -8.50 -6.13 0.23
C ALA A 17 -7.31 -7.10 0.10
N LEU A 18 -7.54 -8.42 0.19
CA LEU A 18 -6.50 -9.43 -0.01
C LEU A 18 -5.95 -9.44 -1.44
N ILE A 19 -6.83 -9.35 -2.45
CA ILE A 19 -6.41 -9.32 -3.85
C ILE A 19 -5.60 -8.06 -4.14
N ILE A 20 -6.14 -6.88 -3.80
CA ILE A 20 -5.46 -5.59 -3.97
C ILE A 20 -4.12 -5.61 -3.24
N GLY A 21 -4.12 -6.15 -2.02
CA GLY A 21 -2.94 -6.19 -1.20
C GLY A 21 -1.83 -7.08 -1.77
N THR A 22 -2.19 -8.25 -2.29
CA THR A 22 -1.25 -9.16 -2.96
C THR A 22 -0.63 -8.50 -4.19
N ILE A 23 -1.44 -7.81 -5.00
CA ILE A 23 -0.97 -7.07 -6.18
C ILE A 23 -0.02 -5.95 -5.76
N ALA A 24 -0.39 -5.14 -4.76
CA ALA A 24 0.43 -4.03 -4.27
C ALA A 24 1.78 -4.52 -3.67
N LEU A 25 1.75 -5.64 -2.96
CA LEU A 25 2.96 -6.30 -2.45
C LEU A 25 3.86 -6.75 -3.60
N TYR A 26 3.32 -7.49 -4.56
CA TYR A 26 4.06 -7.98 -5.71
C TYR A 26 4.72 -6.85 -6.50
N VAL A 27 3.96 -5.80 -6.83
CA VAL A 27 4.47 -4.62 -7.55
C VAL A 27 5.59 -3.94 -6.76
N SER A 28 5.42 -3.72 -5.45
CA SER A 28 6.46 -3.12 -4.61
C SER A 28 7.73 -3.97 -4.53
N MET A 29 7.59 -5.29 -4.41
CA MET A 29 8.71 -6.21 -4.36
C MET A 29 9.49 -6.22 -5.67
N VAL A 30 8.80 -6.29 -6.82
CA VAL A 30 9.44 -6.25 -8.14
C VAL A 30 10.19 -4.92 -8.32
N PHE A 31 9.57 -3.80 -7.92
CA PHE A 31 10.20 -2.48 -7.98
C PHE A 31 11.48 -2.42 -7.14
N LYS A 32 11.42 -2.82 -5.86
CA LYS A 32 12.58 -2.80 -4.96
C LYS A 32 13.65 -3.80 -5.38
N ASN A 33 13.29 -5.00 -5.84
CA ASN A 33 14.23 -5.99 -6.37
C ASN A 33 15.00 -5.43 -7.58
N LYS A 34 14.31 -4.77 -8.52
CA LYS A 34 14.94 -4.13 -9.67
C LYS A 34 15.88 -2.99 -9.26
N LEU A 35 15.47 -2.18 -8.29
CA LEU A 35 16.27 -1.07 -7.77
C LEU A 35 17.55 -1.56 -7.07
N LEU A 36 17.43 -2.58 -6.21
CA LEU A 36 18.55 -3.12 -5.43
C LEU A 36 19.54 -3.90 -6.32
N ASN A 37 19.04 -4.71 -7.27
CA ASN A 37 19.90 -5.43 -8.21
C ASN A 37 20.70 -4.47 -9.12
N LYS A 38 20.12 -3.31 -9.50
CA LYS A 38 20.85 -2.27 -10.25
C LYS A 38 22.07 -1.75 -9.48
N ASN A 39 22.03 -1.80 -8.15
CA ASN A 39 23.10 -1.35 -7.27
C ASN A 39 24.05 -2.50 -6.86
N ASN A 40 24.04 -3.62 -7.58
CA ASN A 40 24.83 -4.83 -7.29
C ASN A 40 24.56 -5.44 -5.91
N LEU A 41 23.34 -5.29 -5.38
CA LEU A 41 22.92 -5.91 -4.13
C LEU A 41 22.07 -7.13 -4.44
N LYS A 42 22.58 -8.32 -4.13
CA LYS A 42 21.84 -9.58 -4.30
C LYS A 42 21.32 -10.10 -2.99
N TRP A 43 20.17 -10.77 -3.03
CA TRP A 43 19.51 -11.36 -1.87
C TRP A 43 20.43 -12.26 -1.03
N ASN A 44 21.19 -13.15 -1.70
CA ASN A 44 22.00 -14.17 -1.02
C ASN A 44 23.37 -13.66 -0.54
N GLU A 45 23.77 -12.46 -0.96
CA GLU A 45 25.12 -11.94 -0.70
C GLU A 45 25.13 -10.93 0.45
N ASN A 46 23.97 -10.36 0.82
CA ASN A 46 23.90 -9.28 1.79
C ASN A 46 22.56 -9.22 2.54
N LEU A 47 22.62 -9.19 3.88
CA LEU A 47 21.44 -9.04 4.76
C LEU A 47 20.74 -7.67 4.61
N PHE A 48 21.38 -6.67 4.02
CA PHE A 48 20.75 -5.39 3.71
C PHE A 48 19.52 -5.57 2.82
N PHE A 49 19.58 -6.47 1.83
CA PHE A 49 18.49 -6.74 0.91
C PHE A 49 17.23 -7.26 1.63
N PRO A 50 17.27 -8.38 2.38
CA PRO A 50 16.08 -8.90 3.06
C PRO A 50 15.54 -7.93 4.11
N ILE A 51 16.39 -7.15 4.81
CA ILE A 51 15.91 -6.17 5.80
C ILE A 51 15.07 -5.07 5.13
N ILE A 52 15.49 -4.55 3.97
CA ILE A 52 14.69 -3.60 3.19
C ILE A 52 13.38 -4.21 2.70
N MET A 53 13.43 -5.48 2.27
CA MET A 53 12.24 -6.17 1.80
C MET A 53 11.22 -6.36 2.92
N ILE A 54 11.67 -6.69 4.14
CA ILE A 54 10.80 -6.76 5.33
C ILE A 54 10.09 -5.42 5.57
N GLY A 55 10.84 -4.30 5.57
CA GLY A 55 10.24 -2.98 5.72
C GLY A 55 9.23 -2.64 4.63
N THR A 56 9.54 -3.04 3.39
CA THR A 56 8.65 -2.85 2.25
C THR A 56 7.35 -3.64 2.40
N ILE A 57 7.43 -4.90 2.85
CA ILE A 57 6.25 -5.74 3.13
C ILE A 57 5.37 -5.10 4.20
N ILE A 58 5.96 -4.73 5.33
CA ILE A 58 5.23 -4.16 6.47
C ILE A 58 4.51 -2.88 6.05
N ARG A 59 5.22 -1.97 5.37
CA ARG A 59 4.60 -0.74 4.84
C ARG A 59 3.38 -1.03 3.98
N VAL A 60 3.51 -1.96 3.04
CA VAL A 60 2.43 -2.19 2.09
C VAL A 60 1.20 -2.70 2.84
N GLY A 61 1.38 -3.58 3.83
CA GLY A 61 0.31 -3.99 4.75
C GLY A 61 -0.36 -2.82 5.47
N ILE A 62 0.43 -1.87 5.99
CA ILE A 62 -0.08 -0.65 6.64
C ILE A 62 -0.95 0.16 5.67
N LEU A 63 -0.50 0.39 4.43
CA LEU A 63 -1.24 1.17 3.44
C LEU A 63 -2.49 0.46 2.92
N ILE A 64 -2.47 -0.87 2.78
CA ILE A 64 -3.68 -1.62 2.40
C ILE A 64 -4.72 -1.53 3.51
N SER A 65 -4.29 -1.55 4.78
CA SER A 65 -5.21 -1.46 5.91
C SER A 65 -6.01 -0.15 5.93
N SER A 66 -5.51 0.92 5.30
CA SER A 66 -6.21 2.22 5.25
C SER A 66 -7.36 2.27 4.24
N ILE A 67 -7.42 1.37 3.25
CA ILE A 67 -8.49 1.40 2.24
C ILE A 67 -9.61 0.39 2.51
N VAL A 68 -9.42 -0.51 3.47
CA VAL A 68 -10.46 -1.45 3.91
C VAL A 68 -11.75 -0.69 4.30
N PRO A 69 -11.70 0.41 5.08
CA PRO A 69 -12.90 1.19 5.39
C PRO A 69 -13.56 1.77 4.14
N SER A 70 -12.78 2.34 3.21
CA SER A 70 -13.28 2.93 1.97
C SER A 70 -14.00 1.92 1.07
N ILE A 71 -13.44 0.71 0.94
CA ILE A 71 -14.10 -0.42 0.23
C ILE A 71 -15.42 -0.79 0.92
N SER A 72 -15.43 -0.88 2.25
CA SER A 72 -16.62 -1.23 3.01
C SER A 72 -17.73 -0.19 2.83
N SER A 73 -17.40 1.10 2.95
CA SER A 73 -18.34 2.22 2.77
C SER A 73 -18.92 2.24 1.36
N THR A 74 -18.08 2.05 0.35
CA THR A 74 -18.50 1.91 -1.05
C THR A 74 -19.54 0.81 -1.24
N LEU A 75 -19.26 -0.39 -0.72
CA LEU A 75 -20.17 -1.53 -0.87
C LEU A 75 -21.50 -1.31 -0.14
N LYS A 76 -21.48 -0.62 1.00
CA LYS A 76 -22.69 -0.22 1.71
C LYS A 76 -23.53 0.77 0.88
N ILE A 77 -22.90 1.75 0.22
CA ILE A 77 -23.58 2.71 -0.65
C ILE A 77 -24.17 2.00 -1.86
N ALA A 78 -23.39 1.19 -2.57
CA ALA A 78 -23.86 0.43 -3.72
C ALA A 78 -25.09 -0.43 -3.33
N ASN A 79 -25.06 -1.06 -2.15
CA ASN A 79 -26.14 -1.93 -1.69
C ASN A 79 -27.42 -1.16 -1.28
N ARG A 80 -27.31 0.15 -1.03
CA ARG A 80 -28.46 1.04 -0.78
C ARG A 80 -29.05 1.62 -2.07
N VAL A 81 -28.20 1.89 -3.07
CA VAL A 81 -28.59 2.57 -4.31
C VAL A 81 -29.15 1.60 -5.35
N ALA A 82 -28.68 0.35 -5.39
CA ALA A 82 -28.92 -0.51 -6.54
C ALA A 82 -30.05 -1.54 -6.34
N ASN A 83 -31.11 -1.41 -7.16
CA ASN A 83 -32.02 -2.51 -7.50
C ASN A 83 -31.55 -3.34 -8.71
N ASP A 84 -30.71 -2.81 -9.63
CA ASP A 84 -30.27 -3.56 -10.83
C ASP A 84 -28.76 -3.42 -11.22
N SER A 85 -28.01 -2.41 -10.75
CA SER A 85 -26.62 -2.13 -11.17
C SER A 85 -25.52 -2.39 -10.11
N PHE A 86 -25.86 -3.07 -9.00
CA PHE A 86 -25.02 -3.17 -7.79
C PHE A 86 -23.57 -3.58 -8.08
N TYR A 87 -23.39 -4.65 -8.87
CA TYR A 87 -22.07 -5.22 -9.14
C TYR A 87 -21.18 -4.31 -9.97
N PHE A 88 -21.76 -3.57 -10.92
CA PHE A 88 -21.02 -2.69 -11.81
C PHE A 88 -20.49 -1.46 -11.06
N GLU A 89 -21.33 -0.84 -10.23
CA GLU A 89 -20.93 0.30 -9.40
C GLU A 89 -19.90 -0.11 -8.35
N ALA A 90 -20.14 -1.22 -7.64
CA ALA A 90 -19.20 -1.77 -6.67
C ALA A 90 -17.81 -2.01 -7.29
N PHE A 91 -17.77 -2.62 -8.49
CA PHE A 91 -16.52 -2.88 -9.20
C PHE A 91 -15.76 -1.59 -9.56
N LYS A 92 -16.47 -0.58 -10.11
CA LYS A 92 -15.88 0.70 -10.49
C LYS A 92 -15.19 1.38 -9.31
N PHE A 93 -15.84 1.42 -8.14
CA PHE A 93 -15.29 2.08 -6.96
C PHE A 93 -14.19 1.27 -6.26
N ILE A 94 -14.30 -0.06 -6.22
CA ILE A 94 -13.22 -0.92 -5.72
C ILE A 94 -11.97 -0.75 -6.60
N SER A 95 -12.14 -0.70 -7.93
CA SER A 95 -11.04 -0.48 -8.87
C SER A 95 -10.38 0.89 -8.66
N LEU A 96 -11.18 1.94 -8.44
CA LEU A 96 -10.68 3.28 -8.13
C LEU A 96 -9.86 3.29 -6.82
N SER A 97 -10.39 2.65 -5.77
CA SER A 97 -9.70 2.53 -4.48
C SER A 97 -8.38 1.77 -4.62
N ALA A 98 -8.36 0.69 -5.41
CA ALA A 98 -7.15 -0.08 -5.71
C ALA A 98 -6.11 0.76 -6.46
N PHE A 99 -6.55 1.56 -7.43
CA PHE A 99 -5.68 2.46 -8.19
C PHE A 99 -5.01 3.51 -7.29
N ILE A 100 -5.77 4.13 -6.38
CA ILE A 100 -5.25 5.11 -5.42
C ILE A 100 -4.16 4.48 -4.56
N VAL A 101 -4.39 3.29 -3.99
CA VAL A 101 -3.37 2.62 -3.17
C VAL A 101 -2.13 2.31 -3.97
N LEU A 102 -2.28 1.79 -5.19
CA LEU A 102 -1.13 1.50 -6.05
C LEU A 102 -0.33 2.78 -6.35
N ALA A 103 -1.00 3.88 -6.67
CA ALA A 103 -0.36 5.18 -6.89
C ALA A 103 0.40 5.65 -5.62
N CYS A 104 -0.25 5.61 -4.45
CA CYS A 104 0.38 5.99 -3.19
C CYS A 104 1.58 5.10 -2.84
N VAL A 105 1.47 3.79 -3.04
CA VAL A 105 2.56 2.83 -2.83
C VAL A 105 3.75 3.15 -3.73
N LEU A 106 3.52 3.51 -5.00
CA LEU A 106 4.58 3.93 -5.93
C LEU A 106 5.22 5.26 -5.53
N ILE A 107 4.42 6.25 -5.12
CA ILE A 107 4.93 7.53 -4.60
C ILE A 107 5.79 7.29 -3.36
N MET A 108 5.37 6.41 -2.44
CA MET A 108 6.17 6.04 -1.27
C MET A 108 7.47 5.34 -1.64
N ASN A 109 7.44 4.47 -2.66
CA ASN A 109 8.66 3.84 -3.16
C ASN A 109 9.69 4.89 -3.60
N TYR A 110 9.23 5.91 -4.31
CA TYR A 110 10.08 7.02 -4.73
C TYR A 110 10.56 7.85 -3.53
N LEU A 111 9.64 8.34 -2.70
CA LEU A 111 9.94 9.26 -1.60
C LEU A 111 10.88 8.65 -0.56
N SER A 112 10.66 7.38 -0.19
CA SER A 112 11.56 6.68 0.73
C SER A 112 12.98 6.55 0.18
N THR A 113 13.10 6.26 -1.11
CA THR A 113 14.41 6.13 -1.77
C THR A 113 15.11 7.49 -1.85
N PHE A 114 14.36 8.55 -2.20
CA PHE A 114 14.86 9.92 -2.28
C PHE A 114 15.36 10.44 -0.92
N LEU A 115 14.55 10.27 0.13
CA LEU A 115 14.89 10.75 1.46
C LEU A 115 16.18 10.12 1.98
N ILE A 116 16.39 8.85 1.66
CA ILE A 116 17.57 8.10 2.09
C ILE A 116 18.79 8.51 1.27
N GLN A 117 18.66 8.70 -0.04
CA GLN A 117 19.75 9.29 -0.83
C GLN A 117 20.15 10.64 -0.25
N SER A 118 19.20 11.53 0.02
CA SER A 118 19.49 12.85 0.59
C SER A 118 20.14 12.81 1.98
N LEU A 119 19.74 11.89 2.86
CA LEU A 119 20.33 11.74 4.20
C LEU A 119 21.76 11.19 4.16
N PHE A 120 22.05 10.35 3.18
CA PHE A 120 23.32 9.63 3.09
C PHE A 120 24.18 10.07 1.91
N ASP A 121 23.87 11.18 1.23
CA ASP A 121 24.61 11.68 0.04
C ASP A 121 26.11 11.93 0.28
N LYS A 122 26.55 12.02 1.54
CA LYS A 122 27.97 12.15 1.92
C LYS A 122 28.67 10.82 2.23
N ILE A 123 27.92 9.73 2.24
CA ILE A 123 28.37 8.39 2.61
C ILE A 123 28.06 7.50 1.41
N ASP A 124 29.06 6.79 0.90
CA ASP A 124 28.83 5.87 -0.20
C ASP A 124 28.01 4.67 0.33
N ILE A 125 26.69 4.81 0.22
CA ILE A 125 25.70 3.81 0.67
C ILE A 125 26.05 2.46 0.07
N THR A 126 26.50 2.44 -1.18
CA THR A 126 26.93 1.22 -1.87
C THR A 126 28.16 0.57 -1.23
N THR A 127 29.09 1.33 -0.66
CA THR A 127 30.24 0.76 0.07
C THR A 127 29.87 0.32 1.48
N GLU A 128 29.10 1.12 2.23
CA GLU A 128 28.70 0.74 3.58
C GLU A 128 27.72 -0.44 3.62
N ILE A 129 26.88 -0.57 2.59
CA ILE A 129 26.05 -1.75 2.39
C ILE A 129 26.94 -2.97 2.18
N LYS A 130 27.97 -2.87 1.32
CA LYS A 130 28.92 -3.97 1.07
C LYS A 130 29.72 -4.35 2.31
N GLU A 131 30.01 -3.40 3.19
CA GLU A 131 30.65 -3.64 4.49
C GLU A 131 29.71 -4.27 5.55
N SER A 132 28.51 -4.71 5.18
CA SER A 132 27.57 -5.43 6.07
C SER A 132 27.14 -4.65 7.32
N ARG A 133 27.12 -3.31 7.27
CA ARG A 133 26.61 -2.50 8.37
C ARG A 133 25.08 -2.54 8.40
N TYR A 134 24.53 -3.54 9.10
CA TYR A 134 23.08 -3.80 9.20
C TYR A 134 22.25 -2.63 9.76
N ALA A 135 22.89 -1.73 10.51
CA ALA A 135 22.27 -0.54 11.09
C ALA A 135 21.57 0.32 10.03
N TYR A 136 22.19 0.51 8.86
CA TYR A 136 21.60 1.32 7.79
C TYR A 136 20.39 0.65 7.15
N ALA A 137 20.40 -0.68 7.00
CA ALA A 137 19.25 -1.42 6.50
C ALA A 137 18.05 -1.31 7.44
N LEU A 138 18.30 -1.43 8.74
CA LEU A 138 17.29 -1.29 9.78
C LEU A 138 16.71 0.12 9.80
N LEU A 139 17.57 1.12 9.74
CA LEU A 139 17.16 2.51 9.67
C LEU A 139 16.35 2.80 8.39
N PHE A 140 16.77 2.25 7.24
CA PHE A 140 16.02 2.32 5.98
C PHE A 140 14.62 1.73 6.12
N SER A 141 14.53 0.53 6.68
CA SER A 141 13.27 -0.17 6.93
C SER A 141 12.38 0.62 7.89
N ALA A 142 12.94 1.16 8.97
CA ALA A 142 12.22 1.96 9.95
C ALA A 142 11.66 3.26 9.34
N ILE A 143 12.45 3.97 8.53
CA ILE A 143 11.99 5.17 7.81
C ILE A 143 10.82 4.84 6.88
N ILE A 144 10.92 3.74 6.12
CA ILE A 144 9.85 3.28 5.24
C ILE A 144 8.56 3.03 6.03
N ILE A 145 8.66 2.32 7.16
CA ILE A 145 7.50 2.01 8.01
C ILE A 145 6.90 3.29 8.59
N ALA A 146 7.73 4.19 9.13
CA ALA A 146 7.30 5.44 9.73
C ALA A 146 6.56 6.35 8.74
N LEU A 147 7.11 6.55 7.53
CA LEU A 147 6.46 7.31 6.47
C LEU A 147 5.09 6.73 6.11
N SER A 148 4.96 5.41 6.16
CA SER A 148 3.73 4.72 5.81
C SER A 148 2.65 4.89 6.86
N LEU A 149 3.03 4.95 8.13
CA LEU A 149 2.12 5.28 9.23
C LEU A 149 1.58 6.70 9.09
N ILE A 150 2.46 7.67 8.79
CA ILE A 150 2.06 9.08 8.59
C ILE A 150 1.07 9.20 7.42
N LEU A 151 1.32 8.49 6.32
CA LEU A 151 0.51 8.62 5.12
C LEU A 151 -0.74 7.76 5.11
N LYS A 152 -0.84 6.79 6.02
CA LYS A 152 -2.00 5.91 6.16
C LYS A 152 -3.31 6.71 6.20
N GLU A 153 -3.37 7.75 7.03
CA GLU A 153 -4.57 8.58 7.19
C GLU A 153 -4.85 9.41 5.94
N GLY A 154 -3.81 9.98 5.32
CA GLY A 154 -3.96 10.71 4.05
C GLY A 154 -4.51 9.83 2.93
N VAL A 155 -4.06 8.57 2.83
CA VAL A 155 -4.56 7.62 1.83
C VAL A 155 -6.03 7.28 2.07
N LEU A 156 -6.43 7.08 3.34
CA LEU A 156 -7.84 6.88 3.70
C LEU A 156 -8.69 8.07 3.24
N LEU A 157 -8.29 9.29 3.58
CA LEU A 157 -9.04 10.51 3.24
C LEU A 157 -9.18 10.69 1.72
N ILE A 158 -8.10 10.50 0.96
CA ILE A 158 -8.15 10.59 -0.51
C ILE A 158 -9.10 9.53 -1.08
N SER A 159 -9.05 8.31 -0.54
CA SER A 159 -9.92 7.23 -0.98
C SER A 159 -11.39 7.48 -0.64
N GLU A 160 -11.69 8.18 0.46
CA GLU A 160 -13.06 8.50 0.86
C GLU A 160 -13.65 9.66 0.05
N ILE A 161 -12.87 10.70 -0.27
CA ILE A 161 -13.33 11.86 -1.07
C ILE A 161 -13.73 11.43 -2.49
N LEU A 162 -13.07 10.41 -3.05
CA LEU A 162 -13.39 9.88 -4.37
C LEU A 162 -14.67 9.01 -4.40
N ILE A 163 -15.25 8.70 -3.23
CA ILE A 163 -16.54 8.03 -3.13
C ILE A 163 -17.63 9.12 -3.12
N PRO A 164 -18.53 9.17 -4.12
CA PRO A 164 -19.61 10.14 -4.15
C PRO A 164 -20.62 9.78 -3.05
N TYR A 165 -20.54 10.47 -1.92
CA TYR A 165 -21.57 10.40 -0.88
C TYR A 165 -22.87 11.14 -1.31
N GLU A 166 -22.82 11.96 -2.36
CA GLU A 166 -23.84 12.99 -2.65
C GLU A 166 -25.11 12.56 -3.42
N ASN A 167 -25.34 11.27 -3.69
CA ASN A 167 -26.65 10.82 -4.21
C ASN A 167 -27.55 10.18 -3.15
N ILE A 168 -27.30 10.47 -1.87
CA ILE A 168 -28.24 10.17 -0.78
C ILE A 168 -28.83 11.50 -0.31
N SER A 169 -29.76 12.02 -1.10
CA SER A 169 -30.71 13.02 -0.61
C SER A 169 -31.37 12.45 0.64
N ILE A 170 -31.20 13.18 1.76
CA ILE A 170 -31.95 12.99 3.01
C ILE A 170 -33.45 12.95 2.72
#